data_AF-N6X6H1-F1
#
_entry.id   AF-N6X6H1-F1
#
_cell.length_a   1.000
_cell.length_b   1.000
_cell.length_c   1.000
_cell.angle_alpha   90.00
_cell.angle_beta   90.00
_cell.angle_gamma   90.00
#
_symmetry.space_group_name_H-M   'P 1'
#
loop_
_entity.id
_entity.type
_entity.pdbx_description
1 polymer ?
#
loop_
_entity_poly.entity_id
_entity_poly.type
_entity_poly.pdbx_seq_one_letter_code
_entity_poly.pdbx_strand_id
1 'polypeptide(L)'
;MQAHRLAARCALALAFLGGCSSNLEESKKLHDEIIELRQQLASRSAERSAELVYQERQAALAAACDWVVPVCPDRITKPGRQAQAEGFGGGGDFLFWTIVLLKVLIAGTGVGAFSITLLLGWDWLLHPSRVRTRAARKLVEQARADAFRLTSATERELRALNQATLHAREELSSLQAEIEGIQEELARQEALMSRQQQNLNAVEEARRALDAI
;
A
#
# COMPACT_ATOMS: atom_id res chain seq x y z
N MET A 1 10.44 -59.07 -107.31
CA MET A 1 10.66 -59.07 -105.83
C MET A 1 10.60 -57.66 -105.20
N GLN A 2 9.66 -56.77 -105.59
CA GLN A 2 9.56 -55.41 -105.03
C GLN A 2 8.22 -55.11 -104.33
N ALA A 3 7.14 -55.81 -104.67
CA ALA A 3 5.83 -55.62 -104.03
C ALA A 3 5.79 -56.02 -102.55
N HIS A 4 6.50 -57.08 -102.16
CA HIS A 4 6.49 -57.59 -100.77
C HIS A 4 7.23 -56.67 -99.78
N ARG A 5 8.23 -55.91 -100.25
CA ARG A 5 9.00 -54.98 -99.40
C ARG A 5 8.23 -53.69 -99.09
N LEU A 6 7.35 -53.24 -99.99
CA LEU A 6 6.48 -52.09 -99.77
C LEU A 6 5.32 -52.43 -98.82
N ALA A 7 4.70 -53.61 -98.97
CA ALA A 7 3.66 -54.08 -98.06
C ALA A 7 4.19 -54.26 -96.62
N ALA A 8 5.40 -54.79 -96.46
CA ALA A 8 6.04 -54.96 -95.14
C ALA A 8 6.36 -53.63 -94.45
N ARG A 9 6.73 -52.59 -95.21
CA ARG A 9 7.01 -51.25 -94.67
C ARG A 9 5.73 -50.49 -94.30
N CYS A 10 4.65 -50.65 -95.06
CA CYS A 10 3.35 -50.07 -94.69
C CYS A 10 2.73 -50.78 -93.47
N ALA A 11 2.88 -52.09 -93.33
CA ALA A 11 2.40 -52.83 -92.16
C ALA A 11 3.13 -52.44 -90.86
N LEU A 12 4.45 -52.20 -90.93
CA LEU A 12 5.24 -51.73 -89.79
C LEU A 12 4.89 -50.29 -89.38
N ALA A 13 4.61 -49.40 -90.33
CA ALA A 13 4.17 -48.03 -90.03
C ALA A 13 2.76 -47.98 -89.41
N LEU A 14 1.84 -48.85 -89.86
CA LEU A 14 0.50 -48.99 -89.28
C LEU A 14 0.52 -49.61 -87.88
N ALA A 15 1.44 -50.54 -87.60
CA ALA A 15 1.62 -51.11 -86.26
C ALA A 15 2.16 -50.09 -85.24
N PHE A 16 3.04 -49.17 -85.66
CA PHE A 16 3.56 -48.10 -84.79
C PHE A 16 2.56 -46.96 -84.56
N LEU A 17 1.65 -46.67 -85.49
CA LEU A 17 0.58 -45.68 -85.30
C LEU A 17 -0.64 -46.26 -84.54
N GLY A 18 -0.89 -47.57 -84.64
CA GLY A 18 -1.95 -48.26 -83.89
C GLY A 18 -1.63 -48.53 -82.41
N GLY A 19 -0.35 -48.51 -82.01
CA GLY A 19 0.06 -48.70 -80.61
C GLY A 19 -0.06 -47.45 -79.72
N CYS A 20 -0.40 -46.29 -80.29
CA CYS A 20 -0.55 -45.04 -79.55
C CYS A 20 -1.99 -44.83 -79.06
N SER A 21 -3.00 -45.45 -79.67
CA SER A 21 -4.39 -45.29 -79.23
C SER A 21 -4.70 -46.10 -77.97
N SER A 22 -4.14 -47.31 -77.84
CA SER A 22 -4.30 -48.13 -76.62
C SER A 22 -3.60 -47.52 -75.41
N ASN A 23 -2.39 -46.97 -75.61
CA ASN A 23 -1.66 -46.25 -74.55
C ASN A 23 -2.31 -44.92 -74.17
N LEU A 24 -2.96 -44.21 -75.10
CA LEU A 24 -3.67 -42.96 -74.80
C LEU A 24 -4.94 -43.22 -73.98
N GLU A 25 -5.66 -44.30 -74.29
CA GLU A 25 -6.88 -44.69 -73.59
C GLU A 25 -6.58 -45.28 -72.20
N GLU A 26 -5.49 -46.05 -72.08
CA GLU A 26 -4.97 -46.55 -70.80
C GLU A 26 -4.42 -45.40 -69.95
N SER A 27 -3.63 -44.49 -70.52
CA SER A 27 -3.14 -43.28 -69.82
C SER A 27 -4.29 -42.39 -69.34
N LYS A 28 -5.34 -42.22 -70.14
CA LYS A 28 -6.53 -41.45 -69.76
C LYS A 28 -7.29 -42.13 -68.61
N LYS A 29 -7.46 -43.46 -68.66
CA LYS A 29 -8.05 -44.24 -67.56
C LYS A 29 -7.23 -44.12 -66.26
N LEU A 30 -5.91 -44.27 -66.34
CA LEU A 30 -5.04 -44.09 -65.16
C LEU A 30 -5.12 -42.66 -64.63
N HIS A 31 -5.25 -41.65 -65.50
CA HIS A 31 -5.39 -40.27 -65.07
C HIS A 31 -6.73 -40.02 -64.37
N ASP A 32 -7.82 -40.57 -64.90
CA ASP A 32 -9.15 -40.49 -64.29
C ASP A 32 -9.18 -41.22 -62.93
N GLU A 33 -8.56 -42.40 -62.81
CA GLU A 33 -8.42 -43.11 -61.53
C GLU A 33 -7.58 -42.33 -60.51
N ILE A 34 -6.49 -41.67 -60.93
CA ILE A 34 -5.68 -40.82 -60.04
C ILE A 34 -6.49 -39.61 -59.57
N ILE A 35 -7.30 -39.01 -60.45
CA ILE A 35 -8.17 -37.89 -60.08
C ILE A 35 -9.24 -38.36 -59.08
N GLU A 36 -9.88 -39.50 -59.33
CA GLU A 36 -10.89 -40.08 -58.45
C GLU A 36 -10.30 -40.41 -57.06
N LEU A 37 -9.14 -41.07 -57.01
CA LEU A 37 -8.42 -41.38 -55.77
C LEU A 37 -8.01 -40.11 -55.02
N ARG A 38 -7.56 -39.06 -55.72
CA ARG A 38 -7.26 -37.76 -55.11
C ARG A 38 -8.51 -37.10 -54.55
N GLN A 39 -9.64 -37.20 -55.24
CA GLN A 39 -10.90 -36.63 -54.80
C GLN A 39 -11.44 -37.38 -53.56
N GLN A 40 -11.30 -38.70 -53.51
CA GLN A 40 -11.63 -39.52 -52.33
C GLN A 40 -10.67 -39.26 -51.15
N LEU A 41 -9.38 -39.02 -51.41
CA LEU A 41 -8.43 -38.62 -50.36
C LEU A 41 -8.72 -37.20 -49.84
N ALA A 42 -9.14 -36.29 -50.72
CA ALA A 42 -9.50 -34.93 -50.36
C ALA A 42 -10.79 -34.88 -49.52
N SER A 43 -11.81 -35.68 -49.86
CA SER A 43 -13.03 -35.75 -49.05
C SER A 43 -12.76 -36.34 -47.67
N ARG A 44 -12.00 -37.45 -47.59
CA ARG A 44 -11.63 -38.07 -46.31
C ARG A 44 -10.70 -37.20 -45.46
N SER A 45 -9.83 -36.40 -46.06
CA SER A 45 -8.97 -35.46 -45.32
C SER A 45 -9.75 -34.25 -44.81
N ALA A 46 -10.74 -33.77 -45.55
CA ALA A 46 -11.66 -32.74 -45.09
C ALA A 46 -12.50 -33.20 -43.89
N GLU A 47 -13.04 -34.42 -43.93
CA GLU A 47 -13.77 -35.01 -42.80
C GLU A 47 -12.89 -35.18 -41.56
N ARG A 48 -11.67 -35.71 -41.72
CA ARG A 48 -10.74 -35.86 -40.59
C ARG A 48 -10.30 -34.53 -40.01
N SER A 49 -10.07 -33.51 -40.83
CA SER A 49 -9.68 -32.19 -40.31
C SER A 49 -10.82 -31.51 -39.56
N ALA A 50 -12.07 -31.68 -40.00
CA ALA A 50 -13.24 -31.20 -39.27
C ALA A 50 -13.40 -31.88 -37.90
N GLU A 51 -13.20 -33.20 -37.83
CA GLU A 51 -13.25 -33.97 -36.58
C GLU A 51 -12.17 -33.52 -35.59
N LEU A 52 -10.92 -33.35 -36.06
CA LEU A 52 -9.83 -32.87 -35.22
C LEU A 52 -10.09 -31.46 -34.66
N VAL A 53 -10.61 -30.55 -35.49
CA VAL A 53 -10.98 -29.19 -35.05
C VAL A 53 -12.11 -29.23 -34.03
N TYR A 54 -13.08 -30.14 -34.21
CA TYR A 54 -14.17 -30.32 -33.27
C TYR A 54 -13.68 -30.82 -31.90
N GLN A 55 -12.81 -31.84 -31.89
CA GLN A 55 -12.23 -32.38 -30.66
C GLN A 55 -11.35 -31.35 -29.94
N GLU A 56 -10.55 -30.58 -30.69
CA GLU A 56 -9.72 -29.51 -30.12
C GLU A 56 -10.58 -28.38 -29.50
N ARG A 57 -11.70 -28.02 -30.14
CA ARG A 57 -12.68 -27.06 -29.59
C ARG A 57 -13.33 -27.57 -28.32
N GLN A 58 -13.70 -28.83 -28.27
CA GLN A 58 -14.28 -29.41 -27.05
C GLN A 58 -13.27 -29.48 -25.91
N ALA A 59 -12.02 -29.87 -26.21
CA ALA A 59 -10.93 -29.83 -25.25
C ALA A 59 -10.67 -28.40 -24.74
N ALA A 60 -10.74 -27.39 -25.62
CA ALA A 60 -10.61 -25.98 -25.26
C ALA A 60 -11.72 -25.52 -24.30
N LEU A 61 -12.98 -25.88 -24.57
CA LEU A 61 -14.11 -25.56 -23.72
C LEU A 61 -13.97 -26.21 -22.34
N ALA A 62 -13.61 -27.50 -22.28
CA ALA A 62 -13.38 -28.18 -21.01
C ALA A 62 -12.22 -27.56 -20.22
N ALA A 63 -11.10 -27.25 -20.88
CA ALA A 63 -9.94 -26.61 -20.26
C ALA A 63 -10.28 -25.24 -19.69
N ALA A 64 -11.02 -24.41 -20.43
CA ALA A 64 -11.45 -23.09 -19.97
C ALA A 64 -12.45 -23.19 -18.80
N CYS A 65 -13.33 -24.18 -18.84
CA CYS A 65 -14.28 -24.46 -17.77
C CYS A 65 -13.60 -24.94 -16.48
N ASP A 66 -12.57 -25.77 -16.58
CA ASP A 66 -11.80 -26.30 -15.43
C ASP A 66 -10.71 -25.33 -14.96
N TRP A 67 -10.43 -24.27 -15.72
CA TRP A 67 -9.49 -23.23 -15.32
C TRP A 67 -9.96 -22.48 -14.06
N VAL A 68 -9.15 -22.58 -13.00
CA VAL A 68 -9.30 -21.98 -11.65
C VAL A 68 -10.47 -22.54 -10.84
N VAL A 69 -11.68 -22.63 -11.38
CA VAL A 69 -12.86 -23.23 -10.73
C VAL A 69 -13.71 -23.97 -11.77
N PRO A 70 -14.15 -25.21 -11.52
CA PRO A 70 -15.09 -25.92 -12.39
C PRO A 70 -16.49 -25.32 -12.26
N VAL A 71 -16.86 -24.43 -13.20
CA VAL A 71 -18.16 -23.74 -13.19
C VAL A 71 -19.17 -24.40 -14.14
N CYS A 72 -18.70 -25.23 -15.08
CA CYS A 72 -19.54 -25.78 -16.14
C CYS A 72 -20.14 -27.15 -15.76
N PRO A 73 -21.38 -27.45 -16.17
CA PRO A 73 -21.99 -28.74 -15.92
C PRO A 73 -21.28 -29.85 -16.71
N ASP A 74 -21.14 -31.03 -16.09
CA ASP A 74 -20.44 -32.18 -16.69
C ASP A 74 -21.00 -32.62 -18.04
N ARG A 75 -22.28 -32.33 -18.34
CA ARG A 75 -22.90 -32.65 -19.64
C ARG A 75 -22.19 -32.00 -20.83
N ILE A 76 -21.56 -30.85 -20.63
CA ILE A 76 -20.90 -30.07 -21.69
C ILE A 76 -19.40 -30.35 -21.71
N THR A 77 -18.78 -30.58 -20.56
CA THR A 77 -17.33 -30.76 -20.42
C THR A 77 -16.86 -32.20 -20.56
N LYS A 78 -17.74 -33.19 -20.34
CA LYS A 78 -17.39 -34.62 -20.46
C LYS A 78 -16.75 -35.01 -21.79
N PRO A 79 -17.29 -34.63 -22.97
CA PRO A 79 -16.66 -35.02 -24.24
C PRO A 79 -15.34 -34.26 -24.47
N GLY A 80 -15.22 -33.02 -23.97
CA GLY A 80 -13.96 -32.28 -23.98
C GLY A 80 -12.87 -32.86 -23.06
N ARG A 81 -13.23 -33.37 -21.88
CA ARG A 81 -12.29 -34.07 -20.98
C ARG A 81 -11.83 -35.41 -21.57
N GLN A 82 -12.69 -36.08 -22.34
CA GLN A 82 -12.30 -37.28 -23.11
C GLN A 82 -11.29 -36.92 -24.20
N ALA A 83 -11.54 -35.86 -24.98
CA ALA A 83 -10.58 -35.36 -25.97
C ALA A 83 -9.25 -34.94 -25.31
N GLN A 84 -9.26 -34.33 -24.13
CA GLN A 84 -8.03 -34.03 -23.38
C GLN A 84 -7.27 -35.29 -22.97
N ALA A 85 -7.97 -36.35 -22.56
CA ALA A 85 -7.35 -37.63 -22.24
C ALA A 85 -6.72 -38.31 -23.47
N GLU A 86 -7.22 -38.01 -24.67
CA GLU A 86 -6.68 -38.45 -25.96
C GLU A 86 -5.49 -37.57 -26.44
N GLY A 87 -5.17 -36.50 -25.72
CA GLY A 87 -3.99 -35.65 -25.96
C GLY A 87 -4.27 -34.28 -26.57
N PHE A 88 -5.54 -33.91 -26.77
CA PHE A 88 -5.92 -32.58 -27.29
C PHE A 88 -5.81 -31.50 -26.20
N GLY A 89 -5.06 -30.43 -26.48
CA GLY A 89 -4.66 -29.44 -25.47
C GLY A 89 -5.66 -28.30 -25.30
N GLY A 90 -6.33 -27.87 -26.38
CA GLY A 90 -7.37 -26.85 -26.35
C GLY A 90 -6.91 -25.41 -26.04
N GLY A 91 -5.65 -25.20 -25.65
CA GLY A 91 -5.12 -23.88 -25.27
C GLY A 91 -4.87 -22.90 -26.44
N GLY A 92 -4.93 -23.40 -27.68
CA GLY A 92 -4.74 -22.59 -28.89
C GLY A 92 -6.02 -21.96 -29.46
N ASP A 93 -7.19 -22.35 -28.96
CA ASP A 93 -8.47 -21.91 -29.51
C ASP A 93 -8.95 -20.58 -28.93
N PHE A 94 -9.57 -19.73 -29.75
CA PHE A 94 -10.08 -18.42 -29.35
C PHE A 94 -11.17 -18.54 -28.26
N LEU A 95 -11.94 -19.63 -28.30
CA LEU A 95 -12.97 -19.92 -27.31
C LEU A 95 -12.40 -20.11 -25.90
N PHE A 96 -11.20 -20.69 -25.76
CA PHE A 96 -10.55 -20.83 -24.47
C PHE A 96 -10.27 -19.46 -23.84
N TRP A 97 -9.65 -18.56 -24.60
CA TRP A 97 -9.27 -17.23 -24.11
C TRP A 97 -10.46 -16.33 -23.79
N THR A 98 -11.54 -16.40 -24.58
CA THR A 98 -12.76 -15.61 -24.31
C THR A 98 -13.43 -15.99 -22.99
N ILE A 99 -13.53 -17.29 -22.70
CA ILE A 99 -14.10 -17.80 -21.45
C ILE A 99 -13.20 -17.44 -20.24
N VAL A 100 -11.88 -17.59 -20.39
CA VAL A 100 -10.91 -17.21 -19.36
C VAL A 100 -11.00 -15.71 -19.07
N LEU A 101 -11.03 -14.86 -20.11
CA LEU A 101 -11.12 -13.41 -19.97
C LEU A 101 -12.43 -12.98 -19.31
N LEU A 102 -13.55 -13.64 -19.66
CA LEU A 102 -14.84 -13.43 -19.01
C LEU A 102 -14.79 -13.78 -17.51
N LYS A 103 -14.20 -14.92 -17.14
CA LYS A 103 -13.99 -15.30 -15.73
C LYS A 103 -13.16 -14.26 -14.98
N VAL A 104 -12.09 -13.76 -15.59
CA VAL A 104 -11.23 -12.72 -15.01
C VAL A 104 -11.98 -11.39 -14.85
N LEU A 105 -12.80 -11.00 -15.83
CA LEU A 105 -13.63 -9.79 -15.74
C LEU A 105 -14.65 -9.89 -14.60
N ILE A 106 -15.32 -11.03 -14.45
CA ILE A 106 -16.31 -11.24 -13.37
C ILE A 106 -15.62 -11.26 -12.01
N ALA A 107 -14.50 -11.96 -11.87
CA ALA A 107 -13.75 -12.00 -10.62
C ALA A 107 -13.16 -10.60 -10.28
N GLY A 108 -12.60 -9.91 -11.27
CA GLY A 108 -12.03 -8.57 -11.09
C GLY A 108 -13.07 -7.52 -10.73
N THR A 109 -14.25 -7.55 -11.36
CA THR A 109 -15.36 -6.64 -10.99
C THR A 109 -15.92 -6.95 -9.61
N GLY A 110 -16.01 -8.23 -9.23
CA GLY A 110 -16.45 -8.65 -7.89
C GLY A 110 -15.52 -8.15 -6.79
N VAL A 111 -14.21 -8.33 -6.94
CA VAL A 111 -13.21 -7.85 -5.97
C VAL A 111 -13.15 -6.32 -5.93
N GLY A 112 -13.22 -5.68 -7.10
CA GLY A 112 -13.25 -4.23 -7.22
C GLY A 112 -14.46 -3.62 -6.49
N ALA A 113 -15.66 -4.08 -6.83
CA ALA A 113 -16.89 -3.59 -6.21
C ALA A 113 -16.92 -3.84 -4.70
N PHE A 114 -16.54 -5.05 -4.25
CA PHE A 114 -16.51 -5.41 -2.83
C PHE A 114 -15.55 -4.52 -2.03
N SER A 115 -14.36 -4.22 -2.58
CA SER A 115 -13.38 -3.36 -1.92
C SER A 115 -13.89 -1.91 -1.74
N ILE A 116 -14.57 -1.36 -2.75
CA ILE A 116 -15.15 -0.02 -2.70
C ILE A 116 -16.28 0.04 -1.67
N THR A 117 -17.15 -0.96 -1.65
CA THR A 117 -18.24 -1.04 -0.66
C THR A 117 -17.69 -1.15 0.76
N LEU A 118 -16.61 -1.91 0.98
CA LEU A 118 -15.94 -2.02 2.27
C LEU A 118 -15.38 -0.68 2.75
N LEU A 119 -14.68 0.04 1.87
CA LEU A 119 -14.10 1.35 2.20
C LEU A 119 -15.18 2.38 2.53
N LEU A 120 -16.23 2.48 1.72
CA LEU A 120 -17.34 3.41 1.95
C LEU A 120 -18.14 3.03 3.20
N GLY A 121 -18.40 1.74 3.42
CA GLY A 121 -19.09 1.25 4.61
C GLY A 121 -18.29 1.50 5.89
N TRP A 122 -16.98 1.33 5.83
CA TRP A 122 -16.09 1.58 6.97
C TRP A 122 -15.99 3.07 7.31
N ASP A 123 -15.91 3.94 6.31
CA ASP A 123 -15.89 5.39 6.54
C ASP A 123 -17.22 5.89 7.11
N TRP A 124 -18.36 5.42 6.59
CA TRP A 124 -19.68 5.75 7.14
C TRP A 124 -19.83 5.28 8.60
N LEU A 125 -19.37 4.07 8.92
CA LEU A 125 -19.43 3.51 10.27
C LEU A 125 -18.52 4.24 11.27
N LEU A 126 -17.35 4.71 10.83
CA LEU A 126 -16.40 5.44 11.67
C LEU A 126 -16.62 6.96 11.70
N HIS A 127 -17.41 7.51 10.79
CA HIS A 127 -17.73 8.93 10.79
C HIS A 127 -18.31 9.44 12.12
N PRO A 128 -19.29 8.76 12.78
CA PRO A 128 -19.85 9.26 14.03
C PRO A 128 -18.85 9.24 15.20
N SER A 129 -17.89 8.30 15.22
CA SER A 129 -16.87 8.24 16.28
C SER A 129 -15.78 9.30 16.09
N ARG A 130 -15.42 9.63 14.84
CA ARG A 130 -14.49 10.72 14.51
C ARG A 130 -15.03 12.09 14.91
N VAL A 131 -16.34 12.32 14.77
CA VAL A 131 -16.96 13.59 15.20
C VAL A 131 -16.92 13.74 16.72
N ARG A 132 -17.26 12.68 17.46
CA ARG A 132 -17.23 12.69 18.93
C ARG A 132 -15.80 12.85 19.48
N THR A 133 -14.82 12.18 18.87
CA THR A 133 -13.41 12.32 19.30
C THR A 133 -12.84 13.70 19.01
N ARG A 134 -13.20 14.33 17.89
CA ARG A 134 -12.82 15.74 17.62
C ARG A 134 -13.44 16.70 18.63
N ALA A 135 -14.71 16.51 18.98
CA ALA A 135 -15.36 17.33 20.00
C ALA A 135 -14.71 17.15 21.39
N ALA A 136 -14.44 15.91 21.80
CA ALA A 136 -13.74 15.62 23.04
C ALA A 136 -12.32 16.22 23.05
N ARG A 137 -11.60 16.15 21.93
CA ARG A 137 -10.25 16.72 21.81
C ARG A 137 -10.25 18.24 21.98
N LYS A 138 -11.22 18.93 21.39
CA LYS A 138 -11.41 20.38 21.57
C LYS A 138 -11.67 20.75 23.03
N LEU A 139 -12.52 19.98 23.73
CA LEU A 139 -12.79 20.21 25.16
C LEU A 139 -11.53 19.99 26.01
N VAL A 140 -10.73 18.98 25.71
CA VAL A 140 -9.46 18.72 26.41
C VAL A 140 -8.43 19.83 26.15
N GLU A 141 -8.33 20.33 24.92
CA GLU A 141 -7.46 21.45 24.58
C GLU A 141 -7.87 22.74 25.31
N GLN A 142 -9.17 23.03 25.40
CA GLN A 142 -9.69 24.16 26.18
C GLN A 142 -9.34 24.00 27.67
N ALA A 143 -9.61 22.84 28.26
CA ALA A 143 -9.29 22.58 29.66
C ALA A 143 -7.79 22.72 29.97
N ARG A 144 -6.92 22.31 29.03
CA ARG A 144 -5.46 22.50 29.17
C ARG A 144 -5.05 23.97 29.10
N ALA A 145 -5.65 24.74 28.19
CA ALA A 145 -5.37 26.16 28.07
C ALA A 145 -5.78 26.92 29.35
N ASP A 146 -6.92 26.57 29.93
CA ASP A 146 -7.40 27.17 31.17
C ASP A 146 -6.53 26.77 32.37
N ALA A 147 -6.13 25.50 32.48
CA ALA A 147 -5.20 25.05 33.50
C ALA A 147 -3.86 25.80 33.41
N PHE A 148 -3.30 25.98 32.21
CA PHE A 148 -2.05 26.70 32.01
C PHE A 148 -2.15 28.18 32.41
N ARG A 149 -3.30 28.82 32.16
CA ARG A 149 -3.57 30.19 32.60
C ARG A 149 -3.62 30.31 34.12
N LEU A 150 -4.29 29.38 34.80
CA LEU A 150 -4.35 29.35 36.26
C LEU A 150 -2.97 29.09 36.90
N THR A 151 -2.21 28.12 36.37
CA THR A 151 -0.86 27.83 36.88
C THR A 151 0.09 29.00 36.66
N SER A 152 0.03 29.67 35.51
CA SER A 152 0.90 30.82 35.25
C SER A 152 0.52 32.06 36.07
N ALA A 153 -0.76 32.27 36.37
CA ALA A 153 -1.21 33.33 37.27
C ALA A 153 -0.73 33.09 38.71
N THR A 154 -0.96 31.88 39.24
CA THR A 154 -0.52 31.51 40.58
C THR A 154 0.99 31.56 40.75
N GLU A 155 1.76 31.16 39.73
CA GLU A 155 3.22 31.26 39.78
C GLU A 155 3.71 32.71 39.85
N ARG A 156 3.03 33.66 39.18
CA ARG A 156 3.35 35.08 39.29
C ARG A 156 3.04 35.62 40.69
N GLU A 157 1.91 35.25 41.25
CA GLU A 157 1.53 35.63 42.61
C GLU A 157 2.54 35.08 43.64
N LEU A 158 2.93 33.82 43.50
CA LEU A 158 3.97 33.19 44.34
C LEU A 158 5.31 33.93 44.26
N ARG A 159 5.74 34.32 43.05
CA ARG A 159 6.98 35.10 42.88
C ARG A 159 6.87 36.49 43.49
N ALA A 160 5.73 37.18 43.31
CA ALA A 160 5.49 38.49 43.90
C ALA A 160 5.47 38.44 45.44
N LEU A 161 4.81 37.43 46.02
CA LEU A 161 4.84 37.16 47.45
C LEU A 161 6.26 36.91 47.95
N ASN A 162 7.04 36.08 47.25
CA ASN A 162 8.41 35.79 47.65
C ASN A 162 9.30 37.05 47.61
N GLN A 163 9.15 37.89 46.57
CA GLN A 163 9.84 39.18 46.49
C GLN A 163 9.45 40.13 47.63
N ALA A 164 8.15 40.22 47.96
CA ALA A 164 7.69 41.02 49.09
C ALA A 164 8.27 40.52 50.42
N THR A 165 8.37 39.20 50.62
CA THR A 165 9.00 38.65 51.83
C THR A 165 10.50 38.93 51.92
N LEU A 166 11.21 38.93 50.79
CA LEU A 166 12.63 39.30 50.76
C LEU A 166 12.83 40.76 51.11
N HIS A 167 12.03 41.66 50.52
CA HIS A 167 12.07 43.09 50.85
C HIS A 167 11.77 43.35 52.33
N ALA A 168 10.71 42.74 52.88
CA ALA A 168 10.38 42.88 54.29
C ALA A 168 11.52 42.37 55.21
N ARG A 169 12.22 41.31 54.80
CA ARG A 169 13.37 40.79 55.55
C ARG A 169 14.58 41.73 55.49
N GLU A 170 14.81 42.34 54.34
CA GLU A 170 15.88 43.32 54.15
C GLU A 170 15.61 44.60 54.97
N GLU A 171 14.38 45.12 54.95
CA GLU A 171 13.94 46.22 55.81
C GLU A 171 14.09 45.90 57.30
N LEU A 172 13.70 44.69 57.73
CA LEU A 172 13.92 44.28 59.12
C LEU A 172 15.42 44.25 59.48
N SER A 173 16.27 43.79 58.57
CA SER A 173 17.72 43.77 58.81
C SER A 173 18.35 45.16 58.85
N SER A 174 17.84 46.12 58.05
CA SER A 174 18.33 47.50 58.09
C SER A 174 17.88 48.22 59.36
N LEU A 175 16.62 48.04 59.77
CA LEU A 175 16.09 48.55 61.04
C LEU A 175 16.88 47.99 62.24
N GLN A 176 17.22 46.71 62.22
CA GLN A 176 18.05 46.08 63.24
C GLN A 176 19.44 46.76 63.33
N ALA A 177 20.09 47.01 62.20
CA ALA A 177 21.39 47.68 62.15
C ALA A 177 21.31 49.14 62.64
N GLU A 178 20.22 49.84 62.34
CA GLU A 178 19.98 51.21 62.85
C GLU A 178 19.81 51.22 64.37
N ILE A 179 19.07 50.26 64.93
CA ILE A 179 18.94 50.10 66.39
C ILE A 179 20.29 49.82 67.04
N GLU A 180 21.10 48.92 66.46
CA GLU A 180 22.45 48.62 66.95
C GLU A 180 23.34 49.88 66.91
N GLY A 181 23.28 50.67 65.84
CA GLY A 181 23.99 51.95 65.74
C GLY A 181 23.59 52.96 66.82
N ILE A 182 22.29 53.09 67.10
CA ILE A 182 21.78 53.96 68.16
C ILE A 182 22.24 53.47 69.55
N GLN A 183 22.26 52.16 69.78
CA GLN A 183 22.75 51.59 71.04
C GLN A 183 24.25 51.86 71.25
N GLU A 184 25.06 51.75 70.20
CA GLU A 184 26.48 52.12 70.28
C GLU A 184 26.69 53.60 70.59
N GLU A 185 25.91 54.48 69.96
CA GLU A 185 25.97 55.92 70.24
C GLU A 185 25.59 56.24 71.68
N LEU A 186 24.54 55.59 72.21
CA LEU A 186 24.13 55.74 73.60
C LEU A 186 25.26 55.28 74.55
N ALA A 187 25.86 54.11 74.29
CA ALA A 187 26.99 53.61 75.08
C ALA A 187 28.21 54.55 75.03
N ARG A 188 28.48 55.18 73.87
CA ARG A 188 29.55 56.20 73.76
C ARG A 188 29.22 57.45 74.57
N GLN A 189 27.98 57.92 74.55
CA GLN A 189 27.57 59.08 75.34
C GLN A 189 27.66 58.80 76.84
N GLU A 190 27.22 57.62 77.30
CA GLU A 190 27.38 57.19 78.69
C GLU A 190 28.86 57.12 79.11
N ALA A 191 29.73 56.57 78.25
CA ALA A 191 31.17 56.54 78.50
C ALA A 191 31.77 57.96 78.61
N LEU A 192 31.35 58.90 77.76
CA LEU A 192 31.78 60.31 77.83
C LEU A 192 31.30 60.99 79.11
N MET A 193 30.03 60.79 79.50
CA MET A 193 29.46 61.33 80.74
C MET A 193 30.20 60.78 81.97
N SER A 194 30.49 59.47 82.01
CA SER A 194 31.24 58.86 83.11
C SER A 194 32.67 59.43 83.23
N ARG A 195 33.35 59.69 82.11
CA ARG A 195 34.67 60.34 82.09
C ARG A 195 34.59 61.79 82.57
N GLN A 196 33.58 62.55 82.16
CA GLN A 196 33.37 63.91 82.65
C GLN A 196 33.13 63.91 84.16
N GLN A 197 32.31 62.99 84.67
CA GLN A 197 32.07 62.86 86.10
C GLN A 197 33.34 62.52 86.89
N GLN A 198 34.18 61.61 86.37
CA GLN A 198 35.48 61.28 86.98
C GLN A 198 36.41 62.49 87.01
N ASN A 199 36.49 63.27 85.92
CA ASN A 199 37.29 64.48 85.87
C ASN A 199 36.80 65.54 86.88
N LEU A 200 35.48 65.73 87.01
CA LEU A 200 34.91 66.65 87.99
C LEU A 200 35.26 66.22 89.42
N ASN A 201 35.10 64.94 89.75
CA ASN A 201 35.47 64.40 91.06
C ASN A 201 36.97 64.61 91.36
N ALA A 202 37.86 64.35 90.40
CA ALA A 202 39.30 64.56 90.56
C ALA A 202 39.67 66.04 90.78
N VAL A 203 38.98 66.96 90.11
CA VAL A 203 39.15 68.41 90.30
C VAL A 203 38.65 68.84 91.69
N GLU A 204 37.52 68.32 92.16
CA GLU A 204 37.04 68.57 93.52
C GLU A 204 38.01 68.06 94.58
N GLU A 205 38.58 66.85 94.41
CA GLU A 205 39.58 66.30 95.32
C GLU A 205 40.86 67.15 95.33
N ALA A 206 41.35 67.59 94.17
CA ALA A 206 42.48 68.49 94.08
C ALA A 206 42.21 69.85 94.75
N ARG A 207 40.99 70.38 94.62
CA ARG A 207 40.56 71.60 95.31
C ARG A 207 40.54 71.42 96.83
N ARG A 208 39.97 70.33 97.34
CA ARG A 208 39.97 70.02 98.78
C ARG A 208 41.39 69.86 99.34
N ALA A 209 42.30 69.28 98.57
CA ALA A 209 43.71 69.17 98.97
C ALA A 209 44.40 70.55 99.05
N LEU A 210 44.01 71.48 98.16
CA LEU A 210 44.52 72.85 98.17
C LEU A 210 43.99 73.66 99.37
N ASP A 211 42.70 73.52 99.71
CA ASP A 211 42.08 74.23 100.83
C ASP A 211 42.56 73.74 102.22
N ALA A 212 43.29 72.62 102.30
CA ALA A 212 43.82 72.03 103.52
C ALA A 212 45.27 72.45 103.86
N ILE A 213 45.91 73.25 103.01
CA ILE A 213 47.27 73.81 103.17
C ILE A 213 47.16 75.27 103.62
#